data_AF-A0A7C4WP11-F1
#
_entry.id   AF-A0A7C4WP11-F1
#
_cell.length_a   1.000
_cell.length_b   1.000
_cell.length_c   1.000
_cell.angle_alpha   90.00
_cell.angle_beta   90.00
_cell.angle_gamma   90.00
#
_symmetry.space_group_name_H-M   'P 1'
#
loop_
_entity.id
_entity.type
_entity.pdbx_description
1 polymer ?
#
loop_
_entity_poly.entity_id
_entity_poly.type
_entity_poly.pdbx_seq_one_letter_code
_entity_poly.pdbx_strand_id
1 'polypeptide(L)'
;MRFIDRLLKFAPWIEGNIDLFPYSRSEWERMFASRHPLLLEALDHGIILWDRGAFARMRATFQEWKARGEVERLPSGWRIREPAG
;
A
#
# COMPACT_ATOMS: atom_id res chain seq x y z
N MET A 1 -2.53 -5.12 24.26
CA MET A 1 -2.73 -6.04 23.12
C MET A 1 -1.69 -5.73 22.05
N ARG A 2 -0.82 -6.69 21.73
CA ARG A 2 0.29 -6.52 20.77
C ARG A 2 -0.23 -6.57 19.33
N PHE A 3 0.60 -6.16 18.38
CA PHE A 3 0.26 -6.21 16.95
C PHE A 3 -0.07 -7.63 16.48
N ILE A 4 0.72 -8.64 16.87
CA ILE A 4 0.49 -10.05 16.54
C ILE A 4 -0.86 -10.55 17.07
N ASP A 5 -1.26 -10.13 18.27
CA ASP A 5 -2.54 -10.53 18.85
C ASP A 5 -3.75 -10.00 18.04
N ARG A 6 -3.59 -8.89 17.27
CA ARG A 6 -4.63 -8.42 16.33
C ARG A 6 -4.70 -9.29 15.08
N LEU A 7 -3.56 -9.76 14.59
CA LEU A 7 -3.49 -10.57 13.37
C LEU A 7 -4.10 -11.95 13.58
N LEU A 8 -3.87 -12.56 14.74
CA LEU A 8 -4.46 -13.86 15.08
C LEU A 8 -6.00 -13.85 15.09
N LYS A 9 -6.64 -12.69 15.25
CA LYS A 9 -8.11 -12.58 15.13
C LYS A 9 -8.62 -12.94 13.74
N PHE A 10 -7.78 -12.81 12.72
CA PHE A 10 -8.12 -13.13 11.34
C PHE A 10 -7.73 -14.56 10.96
N ALA A 11 -6.93 -15.25 11.78
CA ALA A 11 -6.48 -16.62 11.51
C ALA A 11 -7.61 -17.61 11.16
N PRO A 12 -8.83 -17.54 11.74
CA PRO A 12 -9.93 -18.42 11.34
C PRO A 12 -10.46 -18.22 9.92
N TRP A 13 -10.15 -17.08 9.28
CA TRP A 13 -10.66 -16.67 7.97
C TRP A 13 -9.65 -16.93 6.85
N ILE A 14 -8.55 -17.60 7.17
CA ILE A 14 -7.38 -17.74 6.32
C ILE A 14 -7.13 -19.23 6.08
N GLU A 15 -7.31 -19.67 4.85
CA GLU A 15 -6.84 -20.98 4.39
C GLU A 15 -5.45 -20.81 3.75
N GLY A 16 -4.40 -21.26 4.43
CA GLY A 16 -3.02 -21.25 3.93
C GLY A 16 -2.00 -20.54 4.83
N ASN A 17 -0.72 -20.65 4.45
CA ASN A 17 0.37 -19.97 5.15
C ASN A 17 0.37 -18.49 4.77
N ILE A 18 0.29 -17.60 5.77
CA ILE A 18 0.50 -16.17 5.58
C ILE A 18 1.93 -15.83 5.94
N ASP A 19 2.66 -15.29 4.97
CA ASP A 19 3.92 -14.60 5.22
C ASP A 19 3.66 -13.12 5.53
N LEU A 20 4.14 -12.70 6.70
CA LEU A 20 4.04 -11.32 7.15
C LEU A 20 5.31 -10.57 6.78
N PHE A 21 5.14 -9.49 6.00
CA PHE A 21 6.21 -8.55 5.68
C PHE A 21 5.93 -7.21 6.37
N PRO A 22 6.36 -7.04 7.64
CA PRO A 22 6.18 -5.79 8.35
C PRO A 22 7.13 -4.73 7.81
N TYR A 23 6.61 -3.52 7.62
CA TYR A 23 7.41 -2.34 7.29
C TYR A 23 7.26 -1.31 8.41
N SER A 24 8.39 -0.73 8.83
CA SER A 24 8.41 0.43 9.71
C SER A 24 7.81 1.65 9.01
N ARG A 25 7.46 2.67 9.81
CA ARG A 25 6.89 3.90 9.27
C ARG A 25 7.82 4.60 8.25
N SER A 26 9.12 4.56 8.46
CA SER A 26 10.06 5.20 7.53
C SER A 26 10.20 4.42 6.21
N GLU A 27 10.01 3.11 6.22
CA GLU A 27 10.17 2.26 5.05
C GLU A 27 9.05 2.48 4.04
N TRP A 28 7.79 2.37 4.48
CA TRP A 28 6.66 2.61 3.57
C TRP A 28 6.56 4.09 3.14
N GLU A 29 7.03 5.06 3.94
CA GLU A 29 7.16 6.46 3.50
C GLU A 29 8.19 6.61 2.36
N ARG A 30 9.35 5.94 2.45
CA ARG A 30 10.32 5.89 1.35
C ARG A 30 9.76 5.20 0.11
N MET A 31 9.07 4.07 0.30
CA MET A 31 8.39 3.36 -0.78
C MET A 31 7.34 4.23 -1.47
N PHE A 32 6.66 5.09 -0.72
CA PHE A 32 5.69 6.02 -1.29
C PHE A 32 6.34 7.10 -2.12
N ALA A 33 7.39 7.73 -1.58
CA ALA A 33 8.15 8.75 -2.29
C ALA A 33 8.73 8.20 -3.61
N SER A 34 9.15 6.94 -3.65
CA SER A 34 9.66 6.28 -4.85
C SER A 34 8.59 5.64 -5.74
N ARG A 35 7.30 5.78 -5.40
CA ARG A 35 6.17 5.13 -6.10
C ARG A 35 6.38 3.62 -6.27
N HIS A 36 6.90 2.98 -5.23
CA HIS A 36 7.28 1.58 -5.24
C HIS A 36 6.08 0.65 -5.57
N PRO A 37 6.22 -0.31 -6.51
CA PRO A 37 5.10 -1.13 -7.00
C PRO A 37 4.29 -1.84 -5.90
N LEU A 38 4.95 -2.45 -4.90
CA LEU A 38 4.26 -3.08 -3.77
C LEU A 38 3.29 -2.13 -3.04
N LEU A 39 3.70 -0.87 -2.85
CA LEU A 39 2.84 0.09 -2.17
C LEU A 39 1.73 0.60 -3.09
N LEU A 40 1.97 0.71 -4.39
CA LEU A 40 0.93 1.03 -5.37
C LEU A 40 -0.16 -0.05 -5.38
N GLU A 41 0.21 -1.34 -5.36
CA GLU A 41 -0.74 -2.45 -5.22
C GLU A 41 -1.56 -2.34 -3.93
N ALA A 42 -0.90 -2.04 -2.80
CA ALA A 42 -1.61 -1.84 -1.53
C ALA A 42 -2.56 -0.63 -1.57
N LEU A 43 -2.20 0.45 -2.25
CA LEU A 43 -3.03 1.65 -2.38
C LEU A 43 -4.20 1.47 -3.36
N ASP A 44 -4.09 0.54 -4.31
CA ASP A 44 -5.15 0.23 -5.29
C ASP A 44 -6.11 -0.84 -4.74
N HIS A 45 -5.58 -1.95 -4.23
CA HIS A 45 -6.36 -3.14 -3.85
C HIS A 45 -6.30 -3.51 -2.37
N GLY A 46 -5.38 -2.92 -1.60
CA GLY A 46 -5.17 -3.29 -0.21
C GLY A 46 -6.39 -2.99 0.67
N ILE A 47 -6.70 -3.94 1.56
CA ILE A 47 -7.75 -3.82 2.58
C ILE A 47 -7.12 -3.23 3.85
N ILE A 48 -7.67 -2.11 4.32
CA ILE A 48 -7.17 -1.43 5.52
C ILE A 48 -7.80 -2.07 6.76
N LEU A 49 -7.00 -2.79 7.54
CA LEU A 49 -7.45 -3.36 8.82
C LEU A 49 -7.46 -2.32 9.95
N TRP A 50 -6.56 -1.35 9.88
CA TRP A 50 -6.45 -0.25 10.85
C TRP A 50 -5.63 0.90 10.25
N ASP A 51 -6.11 2.13 10.43
CA ASP A 51 -5.40 3.35 10.02
C ASP A 51 -5.71 4.50 10.98
N ARG A 52 -4.74 5.41 11.17
CA ARG A 52 -4.88 6.70 11.85
C ARG A 52 -4.87 7.87 10.87
N GLY A 53 -5.29 7.62 9.63
CA GLY A 53 -5.36 8.57 8.52
C GLY A 53 -4.05 8.73 7.73
N ALA A 54 -2.98 8.02 8.06
CA ALA A 54 -1.75 8.11 7.29
C ALA A 54 -1.92 7.41 5.94
N PHE A 55 -2.50 6.21 5.94
CA PHE A 55 -2.79 5.48 4.72
C PHE A 55 -3.85 6.20 3.88
N ALA A 56 -4.89 6.76 4.52
CA ALA A 56 -5.92 7.54 3.84
C ALA A 56 -5.33 8.73 3.05
N ARG A 57 -4.40 9.49 3.65
CA ARG A 57 -3.73 10.60 2.95
C ARG A 57 -2.89 10.11 1.77
N MET A 58 -2.14 9.03 1.94
CA MET A 58 -1.34 8.45 0.85
C MET A 58 -2.23 7.97 -0.29
N ARG A 59 -3.39 7.36 0.03
CA ARG A 59 -4.37 6.93 -0.97
C ARG A 59 -4.96 8.12 -1.74
N ALA A 60 -5.25 9.24 -1.06
CA ALA A 60 -5.71 10.46 -1.72
C ALA A 60 -4.68 10.98 -2.73
N THR A 61 -3.42 11.13 -2.32
CA THR A 61 -2.33 11.54 -3.20
C THR A 61 -2.10 10.55 -4.36
N PHE A 62 -2.22 9.25 -4.11
CA PHE A 62 -2.17 8.24 -5.17
C PHE A 62 -3.29 8.39 -6.20
N GLN A 63 -4.51 8.72 -5.79
CA GLN A 63 -5.60 9.01 -6.74
C GLN A 63 -5.31 10.25 -7.58
N GLU A 64 -4.68 11.28 -7.00
CA GLU A 64 -4.21 12.43 -7.78
C GLU A 64 -3.15 12.04 -8.81
N TRP A 65 -2.20 11.17 -8.46
CA TRP A 65 -1.21 10.64 -9.42
C TRP A 65 -1.88 9.90 -10.58
N LYS A 66 -2.91 9.08 -10.29
CA LYS A 66 -3.70 8.39 -11.33
C LYS A 66 -4.44 9.38 -12.22
N ALA A 67 -5.09 10.37 -11.61
CA ALA A 67 -5.83 11.41 -12.34
C ALA A 67 -4.92 12.24 -13.26
N ARG A 68 -3.67 12.48 -12.86
CA ARG A 68 -2.66 13.18 -13.66
C ARG A 68 -1.89 12.28 -14.64
N GLY A 69 -2.13 10.97 -14.63
CA GLY A 69 -1.43 10.00 -15.48
C GLY A 69 0.03 9.76 -15.10
N GLU A 70 0.45 10.17 -13.90
CA GLU A 70 1.80 9.94 -13.37
C GLU A 70 2.00 8.46 -12.99
N VAL A 71 0.93 7.82 -12.53
CA VAL A 71 0.90 6.40 -12.20
C VAL A 71 -0.32 5.78 -12.88
N GLU A 72 -0.08 4.73 -13.66
CA GLU A 72 -1.12 4.06 -14.43
C GLU A 72 -1.02 2.54 -14.24
N ARG A 73 -2.16 1.91 -13.97
CA ARG A 73 -2.26 0.45 -13.85
C ARG A 73 -2.30 -0.16 -15.24
N LEU A 74 -1.39 -1.10 -15.48
CA LEU A 74 -1.36 -1.96 -16.67
C LEU A 74 -1.75 -3.40 -16.30
N PRO A 75 -2.12 -4.24 -17.28
CA PRO A 75 -2.39 -5.66 -17.02
C PRO A 75 -1.23 -6.40 -16.33
N SER A 76 0.01 -5.99 -16.61
CA SER A 76 1.23 -6.65 -16.11
C SER A 76 2.01 -5.82 -15.08
N GLY A 77 1.45 -4.75 -14.52
CA GLY A 77 2.13 -3.94 -13.51
C GLY A 77 1.79 -2.45 -13.57
N TRP A 78 2.78 -1.60 -13.31
CA TRP A 78 2.60 -0.15 -13.20
C TRP A 78 3.46 0.59 -14.21
N ARG A 79 2.86 1.58 -14.89
CA ARG A 79 3.62 2.61 -15.60
C ARG A 79 3.78 3.80 -14.66
N ILE A 80 5.02 4.18 -14.41
CA ILE A 80 5.38 5.32 -13.56
C ILE A 80 6.08 6.34 -14.45
N ARG A 81 5.55 7.55 -14.52
CA ARG A 81 6.16 8.67 -15.25
C ARG A 81 6.86 9.58 -14.25
N GLU A 82 8.07 9.99 -14.54
CA GLU A 82 8.72 11.03 -13.73
C GLU A 82 7.88 12.32 -13.79
N PRO A 83 7.74 13.06 -12.67
CA PRO A 83 7.19 14.40 -12.75
C PRO A 83 8.05 15.20 -13.72
N ALA A 84 7.44 16.00 -14.60
CA ALA A 84 8.20 17.00 -15.34
C ALA A 84 8.89 17.89 -14.32
N GLY A 85 10.23 17.86 -14.30
CA GLY A 85 11.05 18.68 -13.41
C GLY A 85 10.87 20.17 -13.67
#